data_AF-A0A9D2DLB7-F1
#
_entry.id   AF-A0A9D2DLB7-F1
#
_cell.length_a   1.000
_cell.length_b   1.000
_cell.length_c   1.000
_cell.angle_alpha   90.00
_cell.angle_beta   90.00
_cell.angle_gamma   90.00
#
_symmetry.space_group_name_H-M   'P 1'
#
loop_
_entity.id
_entity.type
_entity.pdbx_description
1 polymer ?
#
loop_
_entity_poly.entity_id
_entity_poly.type
_entity_poly.pdbx_seq_one_letter_code
_entity_poly.pdbx_strand_id
1 'polypeptide(L)'
;AAVTFFSAAAGGVLCSSCAREVAGAQEVSPGQLAWLRALLSCTFDELLAAQLDDETALFLLGAAHTWAATHLDARLRATEFYLGA
;
A
#
# COMPACT_ATOMS: atom_id res chain seq x y z
N ALA A 1 10.25 2.12 17.27
CA ALA A 1 8.80 2.41 17.25
C ALA A 1 8.11 1.41 16.34
N ALA A 2 6.88 0.98 16.66
CA ALA A 2 6.14 0.06 15.79
C ALA A 2 5.80 0.75 14.46
N VAL A 3 5.95 0.03 13.36
CA VAL A 3 5.54 0.47 12.02
C VAL A 3 4.05 0.13 11.87
N THR A 4 3.22 1.15 11.75
CA THR A 4 1.75 1.00 11.79
C THR A 4 1.03 1.90 10.79
N PHE A 5 1.78 2.62 9.94
CA PHE A 5 1.23 3.52 8.94
C PHE A 5 1.82 3.25 7.57
N PHE A 6 1.07 3.57 6.51
CA PHE A 6 1.54 3.67 5.14
C PHE A 6 1.36 5.11 4.64
N SER A 7 2.34 5.61 3.89
CA SER A 7 2.23 6.88 3.17
C SER A 7 2.93 6.76 1.83
N ALA A 8 2.17 6.93 0.75
CA ALA A 8 2.71 7.02 -0.59
C ALA A 8 3.69 8.22 -0.70
N ALA A 9 3.35 9.37 -0.11
CA ALA A 9 4.20 10.56 -0.12
C ALA A 9 5.56 10.34 0.56
N ALA A 10 5.60 9.59 1.66
CA ALA A 10 6.86 9.22 2.31
C ALA A 10 7.54 7.99 1.68
N GLY A 11 6.97 7.44 0.61
CA GLY A 11 7.54 6.33 -0.15
C GLY A 11 7.31 4.94 0.43
N GLY A 12 6.58 4.80 1.54
CA GLY A 12 6.38 3.50 2.18
C GLY A 12 5.77 3.57 3.57
N VAL A 13 6.23 2.68 4.44
CA VAL A 13 5.65 2.48 5.78
C VAL A 13 6.35 3.31 6.85
N LEU A 14 5.56 3.83 7.78
CA LEU A 14 6.00 4.76 8.82
C LEU A 14 5.66 4.24 10.22
N CYS A 15 6.46 4.64 11.20
CA CYS A 15 6.06 4.54 12.60
C CYS A 15 5.12 5.69 12.99
N SER A 16 4.41 5.52 14.11
CA SER A 16 3.40 6.47 14.58
C SER A 16 3.93 7.89 14.82
N SER A 17 5.20 8.08 15.21
CA SER A 17 5.77 9.42 15.38
C SER A 17 6.03 10.11 14.04
N CYS A 18 6.56 9.39 13.05
CA CYS A 18 6.82 9.94 11.72
C CYS A 18 5.51 10.24 10.96
N ALA A 19 4.50 9.39 11.14
CA ALA A 19 3.21 9.55 10.46
C ALA A 19 2.51 10.87 10.79
N ARG A 20 2.72 11.43 12.00
CA ARG A 20 2.13 12.71 12.42
C ARG A 20 2.57 13.90 11.57
N GLU A 21 3.78 13.82 11.00
CA GLU A 21 4.36 14.88 10.19
C GLU A 21 4.06 14.72 8.69
N VAL A 22 3.38 13.63 8.30
CA VAL A 22 3.13 13.30 6.89
C VAL A 22 1.64 13.28 6.61
N ALA A 23 1.17 14.30 5.90
CA ALA A 23 -0.22 14.38 5.46
C ALA A 23 -0.62 13.15 4.63
N GLY A 24 -1.80 12.60 4.90
CA GLY A 24 -2.33 11.43 4.18
C GLY A 24 -1.67 10.10 4.57
N ALA A 25 -0.88 10.04 5.66
CA ALA A 25 -0.48 8.75 6.23
C ALA A 25 -1.71 8.01 6.80
N GLN A 26 -1.86 6.74 6.41
CA GLN A 26 -3.00 5.89 6.78
C GLN A 26 -2.55 4.77 7.72
N GLU A 27 -3.33 4.48 8.75
CA GLU A 27 -3.08 3.30 9.59
C GLU A 27 -3.21 2.03 8.76
N VAL A 28 -2.35 1.06 9.04
CA VAL A 28 -2.38 -0.25 8.39
C VAL A 28 -2.46 -1.35 9.44
N SER A 29 -3.24 -2.39 9.13
CA SER A 29 -3.31 -3.58 9.97
C SER A 29 -1.98 -4.36 9.92
N PRO A 30 -1.70 -5.22 10.92
CA PRO A 30 -0.55 -6.10 10.87
C PRO A 30 -0.51 -7.00 9.63
N GLY A 31 -1.69 -7.44 9.15
CA GLY A 31 -1.83 -8.26 7.94
C GLY A 31 -1.48 -7.48 6.68
N GLN A 32 -2.02 -6.27 6.52
CA GLN A 32 -1.68 -5.37 5.41
C GLN A 32 -0.17 -5.07 5.37
N LEU A 33 0.43 -4.80 6.54
CA LEU A 33 1.86 -4.58 6.65
C LEU A 33 2.70 -5.82 6.30
N ALA A 34 2.26 -7.01 6.69
CA ALA A 34 2.90 -8.26 6.32
C ALA A 34 2.88 -8.45 4.80
N TRP A 35 1.76 -8.15 4.15
CA TRP A 35 1.64 -8.21 2.69
C TRP A 35 2.53 -7.21 1.97
N LEU A 36 2.62 -5.96 2.43
CA LEU A 36 3.56 -4.98 1.86
C LEU A 36 5.02 -5.48 1.92
N ARG A 37 5.39 -6.21 2.98
CA ARG A 37 6.72 -6.85 3.07
C ARG A 37 6.84 -8.04 2.12
N ALA A 38 5.82 -8.89 2.06
CA ALA A 38 5.80 -10.07 1.19
C ALA A 38 5.97 -9.68 -0.28
N LEU A 39 5.36 -8.60 -0.75
CA LEU A 39 5.51 -8.08 -2.12
C LEU A 39 6.96 -7.71 -2.49
N LEU A 40 7.82 -7.46 -1.49
CA LEU A 40 9.23 -7.14 -1.70
C LEU A 40 10.16 -8.34 -1.50
N SER A 41 9.75 -9.33 -0.70
CA SER A 41 10.61 -10.43 -0.28
C SER A 41 10.28 -11.78 -0.92
N CYS A 42 9.04 -11.98 -1.38
CA CYS A 42 8.58 -13.23 -1.96
C CYS A 42 8.63 -13.20 -3.49
N THR A 43 8.71 -14.38 -4.08
CA THR A 43 8.58 -14.58 -5.53
C THR A 43 7.11 -14.49 -5.95
N PHE A 44 6.87 -14.30 -7.26
CA PHE A 44 5.50 -14.28 -7.78
C PHE A 44 4.76 -15.61 -7.55
N ASP A 45 5.43 -16.75 -7.66
CA ASP A 45 4.78 -18.06 -7.45
C ASP A 45 4.31 -18.22 -5.99
N GLU A 46 5.13 -17.77 -5.02
CA GLU A 46 4.74 -17.76 -3.60
C GLU A 46 3.56 -16.82 -3.34
N LEU A 47 3.55 -15.64 -3.96
CA LEU A 47 2.45 -14.67 -3.84
C LEU A 47 1.15 -15.19 -4.46
N LEU A 48 1.23 -15.88 -5.60
CA LEU A 48 0.07 -16.47 -6.28
C LEU A 48 -0.51 -17.67 -5.51
N ALA A 49 0.31 -18.40 -4.75
CA ALA A 49 -0.15 -19.50 -3.91
C ALA A 49 -0.78 -19.03 -2.59
N ALA A 50 -0.51 -17.79 -2.16
CA ALA A 50 -1.01 -17.25 -0.91
C ALA A 50 -2.49 -16.84 -1.00
N GLN A 51 -3.23 -17.05 0.09
CA GLN A 51 -4.62 -16.60 0.20
C GLN A 51 -4.64 -15.14 0.64
N LEU A 52 -5.26 -14.30 -0.19
CA LEU A 52 -5.41 -12.87 0.04
C LEU A 52 -6.90 -12.55 0.16
N ASP A 53 -7.31 -11.96 1.27
CA ASP A 53 -8.69 -11.49 1.46
C ASP A 53 -8.97 -10.21 0.65
N ASP A 54 -10.25 -9.99 0.35
CA ASP A 54 -10.72 -8.88 -0.50
C ASP A 54 -10.34 -7.50 0.06
N GLU A 55 -10.40 -7.33 1.38
CA GLU A 55 -10.06 -6.06 2.04
C GLU A 55 -8.58 -5.72 1.84
N THR A 56 -7.70 -6.68 2.08
CA THR A 56 -6.27 -6.52 1.90
C THR A 56 -5.92 -6.35 0.42
N ALA A 57 -6.58 -7.07 -0.49
CA ALA A 57 -6.40 -6.91 -1.92
C ALA A 57 -6.74 -5.48 -2.39
N LEU A 58 -7.88 -4.94 -1.95
CA LEU A 58 -8.29 -3.57 -2.28
C LEU A 58 -7.31 -2.54 -1.72
N PHE A 59 -6.85 -2.73 -0.48
CA PHE A 59 -5.83 -1.90 0.13
C PHE A 59 -4.54 -1.90 -0.71
N LEU A 60 -4.00 -3.07 -1.07
CA LEU A 60 -2.74 -3.18 -1.83
C LEU A 60 -2.87 -2.53 -3.21
N LEU A 61 -4.01 -2.72 -3.89
CA LEU A 61 -4.29 -2.10 -5.18
C LEU A 61 -4.30 -0.56 -5.08
N GLY A 62 -5.02 -0.03 -4.09
CA GLY A 62 -5.08 1.42 -3.84
C GLY A 62 -3.73 2.02 -3.45
N ALA A 63 -2.97 1.32 -2.59
CA ALA A 63 -1.62 1.72 -2.18
C ALA A 63 -0.66 1.74 -3.38
N ALA A 64 -0.68 0.71 -4.22
CA ALA A 64 0.15 0.63 -5.43
C ALA A 64 -0.20 1.75 -6.42
N HIS A 65 -1.49 2.00 -6.66
CA HIS A 65 -1.93 3.08 -7.54
C HIS A 65 -1.49 4.45 -7.02
N THR A 66 -1.74 4.74 -5.74
CA THR A 66 -1.37 6.03 -5.13
C THR A 66 0.15 6.24 -5.13
N TRP A 67 0.92 5.18 -4.84
CA TRP A 67 2.37 5.22 -4.91
C TRP A 67 2.88 5.48 -6.33
N ALA A 68 2.34 4.80 -7.34
CA ALA A 68 2.71 5.00 -8.74
C ALA A 68 2.36 6.41 -9.24
N ALA A 69 1.18 6.92 -8.88
CA ALA A 69 0.80 8.29 -9.18
C ALA A 69 1.74 9.31 -8.52
N THR A 70 2.18 9.04 -7.28
CA THR A 70 3.06 9.95 -6.52
C THR A 70 4.48 9.99 -7.08
N HIS A 71 5.07 8.83 -7.39
CA HIS A 71 6.50 8.73 -7.69
C HIS A 71 6.83 8.64 -9.18
N LEU A 72 5.88 8.20 -10.01
CA LEU A 72 6.10 7.95 -11.43
C LEU A 72 5.24 8.84 -12.33
N ASP A 73 4.37 9.68 -11.75
CA ASP A 73 3.31 10.42 -12.46
C ASP A 73 2.43 9.49 -13.33
N ALA A 74 2.32 8.23 -12.91
CA ALA A 74 1.63 7.18 -13.64
C ALA A 74 0.20 7.01 -13.11
N ARG A 75 -0.77 7.57 -13.83
CA ARG A 75 -2.20 7.50 -13.48
C ARG A 75 -2.94 6.52 -14.38
N LEU A 76 -3.31 5.36 -13.81
CA LEU A 76 -4.08 4.34 -14.51
C LEU A 76 -5.56 4.75 -14.57
N ARG A 77 -5.99 5.34 -15.69
CA ARG A 77 -7.37 5.83 -15.87
C ARG A 77 -8.44 4.76 -15.61
N ALA A 78 -8.16 3.50 -15.93
CA ALA A 78 -9.08 2.40 -15.68
C ALA A 78 -9.33 2.22 -14.16
N THR A 79 -8.28 2.36 -13.35
CA THR A 79 -8.36 2.28 -11.89
C THR A 79 -9.09 3.48 -11.33
N GLU A 80 -8.81 4.69 -11.84
CA GLU A 80 -9.50 5.92 -11.43
C GLU A 80 -11.01 5.85 -11.71
N PHE A 81 -11.39 5.34 -12.89
CA PHE A 81 -12.78 5.10 -13.24
C PHE A 81 -13.45 4.10 -12.29
N TYR A 82 -12.76 3.01 -11.93
CA TYR A 82 -13.28 2.00 -11.00
C TYR A 82 -13.48 2.55 -9.59
N LEU A 83 -12.64 3.50 -9.17
CA LEU A 83 -12.71 4.16 -7.87
C LEU A 83 -13.70 5.34 -7.83
N GLY A 84 -14.31 5.71 -8.97
CA GLY A 84 -15.28 6.82 -9.06
C GLY A 84 -14.66 8.21 -8.88
N ALA A 85 -13.37 8.36 -9.21
CA ALA A 85 -12.62 9.62 -9.14
C ALA A 85 -12.83 10.52 -10.37
#